data_AF-A0A8J4M044-F1
#
_entry.id   AF-A0A8J4M044-F1
#
_cell.length_a   1.000
_cell.length_b   1.000
_cell.length_c   1.000
_cell.angle_alpha   90.00
_cell.angle_beta   90.00
_cell.angle_gamma   90.00
#
_symmetry.space_group_name_H-M   'P 1'
#
loop_
_entity.id
_entity.type
_entity.pdbx_description
1 polymer ?
#
loop_
_entity_poly.entity_id
_entity_poly.type
_entity_poly.pdbx_seq_one_letter_code
_entity_poly.pdbx_strand_id
1 'polypeptide(L)'
;MSRCRKKGQGEGMGGLGKSTRLRRWIHRGWMMVMLVSLSVMLASAPWTTEAADKARIIVNGEHLQVQVDPVYANDRLLVPMRPIFEALSAEVDWNERTKVVTARKGERRLALGIGMEYALIDAQTVDLETPARLVNQATMVPLRFVSEALGAEVMWNAESKTAIINELGHDDKYSWSQPTGEAAPPEGGPFDWQTDASKTRPAVSIPDDWKTIDDIRARWQELTPTYEGVPYVIQPDTSAPYGLGQLREEFIADGVAMTNFVRYLADLPDNVKADPGLNEEAQYGAVLLAAHGQLSHEPEPRPSQMTQDFYNRGFAAAKSSNLAQYYSRYSGSLAEVSTGLEGERLSPAVSVKEYMRDEDVYNMAQVGHRRWILEPSLQATGFGYADHWGEDAGKAFHNQFSVMRVIQEERRAADIAYDYVTWPGKGYFPIEFFPGNDPWSVSLNPDKYAKPDESRVKVTLKRLSDGKVWRLDRQDTVVSENGEFFRVNNEGYGIPYCIIFRPSGITAFAPGEALEVEITGLQDRQGQEAVIDFPVVFFALEP
;
A
#
# COMPACT_ATOMS: atom_id res chain seq x y z
N MET A 1 -29.53 -17.65 -108.32
CA MET A 1 -28.76 -17.39 -107.08
C MET A 1 -29.81 -17.13 -105.99
N SER A 2 -30.14 -18.02 -105.05
CA SER A 2 -29.33 -18.68 -103.99
C SER A 2 -28.85 -17.70 -102.93
N ARG A 3 -29.10 -17.83 -101.60
CA ARG A 3 -29.98 -18.72 -100.80
C ARG A 3 -30.13 -18.11 -99.37
N CYS A 4 -31.32 -18.24 -98.73
CA CYS A 4 -31.61 -18.81 -97.38
C CYS A 4 -30.62 -18.61 -96.18
N ARG A 5 -30.99 -18.54 -94.88
CA ARG A 5 -32.21 -18.81 -94.04
C ARG A 5 -31.89 -18.37 -92.56
N LYS A 6 -32.72 -18.30 -91.49
CA LYS A 6 -34.18 -18.39 -91.19
C LYS A 6 -34.49 -18.01 -89.70
N LYS A 7 -35.37 -17.02 -89.43
CA LYS A 7 -36.06 -16.71 -88.13
C LYS A 7 -35.19 -16.27 -86.92
N GLY A 8 -35.71 -15.53 -85.91
CA GLY A 8 -36.95 -14.72 -85.85
C GLY A 8 -37.69 -14.67 -84.49
N GLN A 9 -38.18 -13.46 -84.11
CA GLN A 9 -39.15 -13.13 -83.01
C GLN A 9 -38.68 -13.33 -81.54
N GLY A 10 -39.13 -12.54 -80.56
CA GLY A 10 -39.93 -11.30 -80.61
C GLY A 10 -40.42 -10.78 -79.23
N GLU A 11 -40.80 -9.49 -79.19
CA GLU A 11 -41.61 -8.77 -78.16
C GLU A 11 -40.97 -8.46 -76.78
N GLY A 12 -41.29 -7.35 -76.10
CA GLY A 12 -42.07 -6.17 -76.51
C GLY A 12 -42.26 -5.13 -75.38
N MET A 13 -42.08 -3.82 -75.64
CA MET A 13 -42.29 -2.72 -74.68
C MET A 13 -43.54 -1.89 -75.02
N GLY A 14 -44.19 -1.32 -74.00
CA GLY A 14 -45.17 -0.22 -74.10
C GLY A 14 -45.43 0.40 -72.72
N GLY A 15 -45.73 1.70 -72.57
CA GLY A 15 -45.87 2.77 -73.57
C GLY A 15 -45.72 4.16 -72.95
N LEU A 16 -45.71 5.23 -73.77
CA LEU A 16 -45.41 6.61 -73.34
C LEU A 16 -46.64 7.40 -72.86
N GLY A 17 -46.40 8.39 -72.00
CA GLY A 17 -47.31 9.52 -71.77
C GLY A 17 -46.54 10.84 -71.55
N LYS A 18 -46.78 11.85 -72.40
CA LYS A 18 -46.32 13.24 -72.23
C LYS A 18 -47.51 14.17 -72.49
N SER A 19 -47.71 15.25 -71.71
CA SER A 19 -47.87 16.63 -72.22
C SER A 19 -48.41 17.68 -71.22
N THR A 20 -47.77 18.88 -71.27
CA THR A 20 -48.38 20.24 -71.23
C THR A 20 -49.13 20.82 -70.00
N ARG A 21 -48.42 21.76 -69.34
CA ARG A 21 -48.69 23.23 -69.25
C ARG A 21 -49.90 23.80 -68.48
N LEU A 22 -49.58 24.84 -67.67
CA LEU A 22 -50.36 26.08 -67.40
C LEU A 22 -51.64 25.95 -66.51
N ARG A 23 -52.10 26.96 -65.74
CA ARG A 23 -51.59 28.30 -65.36
C ARG A 23 -52.41 28.85 -64.16
N ARG A 24 -51.78 29.54 -63.20
CA ARG A 24 -52.27 30.81 -62.58
C ARG A 24 -51.24 31.38 -61.58
N TRP A 25 -51.47 32.61 -61.12
CA TRP A 25 -50.47 33.48 -60.50
C TRP A 25 -51.02 34.18 -59.24
N ILE A 26 -50.12 34.38 -58.27
CA ILE A 26 -50.11 35.41 -57.21
C ILE A 26 -51.45 35.76 -56.54
N HIS A 27 -51.60 35.30 -55.29
CA HIS A 27 -51.74 36.18 -54.12
C HIS A 27 -50.54 35.85 -53.19
N ARG A 28 -49.76 36.83 -52.70
CA ARG A 28 -50.02 37.60 -51.46
C ARG A 28 -50.44 36.65 -50.31
N GLY A 29 -49.60 36.30 -49.34
CA GLY A 29 -48.20 36.65 -49.06
C GLY A 29 -47.93 36.55 -47.55
N TRP A 30 -46.67 36.40 -47.12
CA TRP A 30 -46.26 36.50 -45.71
C TRP A 30 -46.98 35.58 -44.71
N MET A 31 -46.96 34.25 -44.93
CA MET A 31 -47.07 33.31 -43.80
C MET A 31 -46.38 31.97 -44.09
N MET A 32 -45.71 31.44 -43.07
CA MET A 32 -45.16 30.08 -42.95
C MET A 32 -44.14 29.63 -44.02
N VAL A 33 -42.87 29.99 -43.77
CA VAL A 33 -41.64 29.48 -44.43
C VAL A 33 -41.31 28.03 -43.98
N MET A 34 -42.33 27.24 -43.60
CA MET A 34 -42.17 26.14 -42.64
C MET A 34 -42.93 24.88 -43.09
N LEU A 35 -42.42 24.18 -44.13
CA LEU A 35 -42.75 22.76 -44.41
C LEU A 35 -41.94 22.06 -45.53
N VAL A 36 -41.04 22.73 -46.26
CA VAL A 36 -40.22 22.09 -47.33
C VAL A 36 -38.73 22.40 -47.17
N SER A 37 -38.15 21.96 -46.06
CA SER A 37 -36.69 21.98 -45.81
C SER A 37 -36.22 20.74 -45.03
N LEU A 38 -36.97 19.62 -45.13
CA LEU A 38 -36.72 18.38 -44.39
C LEU A 38 -36.63 17.17 -45.34
N SER A 39 -35.64 17.21 -46.23
CA SER A 39 -35.34 16.10 -47.17
C SER A 39 -33.84 15.92 -47.41
N VAL A 40 -33.00 16.52 -46.56
CA VAL A 40 -31.56 16.30 -46.46
C VAL A 40 -31.24 16.11 -44.98
N MET A 41 -31.34 14.87 -44.49
CA MET A 41 -30.90 14.34 -43.18
C MET A 41 -31.46 12.91 -43.06
N LEU A 42 -30.86 11.94 -43.76
CA LEU A 42 -31.32 10.54 -43.76
C LEU A 42 -30.16 9.52 -43.79
N ALA A 43 -29.03 9.90 -43.21
CA ALA A 43 -27.90 9.02 -42.87
C ALA A 43 -27.07 9.57 -41.68
N SER A 44 -27.69 10.36 -40.81
CA SER A 44 -27.01 11.09 -39.73
C SER A 44 -27.96 11.43 -38.58
N ALA A 45 -28.76 10.45 -38.15
CA ALA A 45 -28.84 10.28 -36.71
C ALA A 45 -27.41 9.89 -36.27
N PRO A 46 -26.75 10.58 -35.34
CA PRO A 46 -25.68 9.92 -34.61
C PRO A 46 -26.29 8.63 -34.04
N TRP A 47 -25.52 7.55 -33.98
CA TRP A 47 -25.85 6.53 -33.00
C TRP A 47 -25.89 7.28 -31.67
N THR A 48 -27.07 7.33 -31.05
CA THR A 48 -27.17 7.78 -29.68
C THR A 48 -26.27 6.84 -28.91
N THR A 49 -25.10 7.35 -28.50
CA THR A 49 -24.28 6.69 -27.50
C THR A 49 -25.22 6.44 -26.35
N GLU A 50 -25.60 5.18 -26.16
CA GLU A 50 -26.32 4.70 -24.99
C GLU A 50 -25.59 5.32 -23.81
N ALA A 51 -26.27 6.26 -23.14
CA ALA A 51 -25.60 7.23 -22.29
C ALA A 51 -24.93 6.45 -21.17
N ALA A 52 -23.60 6.29 -21.29
CA ALA A 52 -22.89 5.15 -20.70
C ALA A 52 -23.31 5.01 -19.25
N ASP A 53 -23.67 3.78 -18.85
CA ASP A 53 -24.50 3.45 -17.68
C ASP A 53 -23.76 3.70 -16.35
N LYS A 54 -23.48 4.99 -16.14
CA LYS A 54 -22.63 5.66 -15.16
C LYS A 54 -23.43 5.93 -13.89
N ALA A 55 -22.75 5.80 -12.76
CA ALA A 55 -23.33 6.16 -11.48
C ALA A 55 -23.59 7.68 -11.40
N ARG A 56 -24.81 8.05 -10.98
CA ARG A 56 -25.19 9.44 -10.71
C ARG A 56 -25.01 9.76 -9.23
N ILE A 57 -24.81 11.03 -8.91
CA ILE A 57 -24.77 11.52 -7.53
C ILE A 57 -25.83 12.62 -7.37
N ILE A 58 -26.67 12.48 -6.35
CA ILE A 58 -27.60 13.49 -5.88
C ILE A 58 -27.16 13.91 -4.48
N VAL A 59 -26.94 15.20 -4.27
CA VAL A 59 -26.63 15.79 -2.95
C VAL A 59 -27.74 16.76 -2.58
N ASN A 60 -28.33 16.63 -1.39
CA ASN A 60 -29.33 17.56 -0.85
C ASN A 60 -30.54 17.80 -1.80
N GLY A 61 -30.89 16.77 -2.59
CA GLY A 61 -31.95 16.80 -3.60
C GLY A 61 -31.53 17.27 -5.01
N GLU A 62 -30.32 17.82 -5.19
CA GLU A 62 -29.83 18.32 -6.49
C GLU A 62 -28.81 17.36 -7.14
N HIS A 63 -28.78 17.32 -8.48
CA HIS A 63 -27.86 16.44 -9.22
C HIS A 63 -26.45 17.05 -9.29
N LEU A 64 -25.52 16.50 -8.50
CA LEU A 64 -24.12 16.92 -8.50
C LEU A 64 -23.42 16.46 -9.79
N GLN A 65 -22.88 17.40 -10.56
CA GLN A 65 -21.98 17.07 -11.68
C GLN A 65 -20.56 16.87 -11.15
N VAL A 66 -19.91 15.79 -11.58
CA VAL A 66 -18.55 15.43 -11.18
C VAL A 66 -17.66 15.21 -12.39
N GLN A 67 -16.39 15.59 -12.29
CA GLN A 67 -15.41 15.44 -13.38
C GLN A 67 -14.84 14.01 -13.48
N VAL A 68 -14.92 13.25 -12.39
CA VAL A 68 -14.55 11.83 -12.30
C VAL A 68 -15.78 11.07 -11.84
N ASP A 69 -16.25 10.11 -12.65
CA ASP A 69 -17.40 9.27 -12.29
C ASP A 69 -17.07 8.39 -11.07
N PRO A 70 -18.06 7.97 -10.27
CA PRO A 70 -17.88 6.92 -9.27
C PRO A 70 -17.34 5.62 -9.88
N VAL A 71 -16.48 4.93 -9.14
CA VAL A 71 -15.81 3.70 -9.58
C VAL A 71 -16.00 2.57 -8.57
N TYR A 72 -16.06 1.32 -9.03
CA TYR A 72 -16.04 0.16 -8.14
C TYR A 72 -14.61 -0.29 -7.86
N ALA A 73 -14.31 -0.56 -6.58
CA ALA A 73 -13.10 -1.24 -6.13
C ALA A 73 -13.45 -2.16 -4.96
N ASN A 74 -12.98 -3.41 -4.98
CA ASN A 74 -13.22 -4.43 -3.96
C ASN A 74 -14.73 -4.57 -3.58
N ASP A 75 -15.60 -4.63 -4.59
CA ASP A 75 -17.07 -4.64 -4.45
C ASP A 75 -17.66 -3.50 -3.59
N ARG A 76 -16.96 -2.36 -3.51
CA ARG A 76 -17.44 -1.09 -2.96
C ARG A 76 -17.43 0.01 -4.00
N LEU A 77 -18.46 0.86 -3.95
CA LEU A 77 -18.54 2.05 -4.78
C LEU A 77 -17.75 3.18 -4.11
N LEU A 78 -16.70 3.64 -4.79
CA LEU A 78 -15.95 4.83 -4.42
C LEU A 78 -16.51 6.05 -5.18
N VAL A 79 -16.64 7.18 -4.49
CA VAL A 79 -17.19 8.44 -5.01
C VAL A 79 -16.20 9.60 -4.80
N PRO A 80 -16.19 10.62 -5.67
CA PRO A 80 -15.25 11.74 -5.58
C PRO A 80 -15.55 12.59 -4.35
N MET A 81 -14.66 12.52 -3.36
CA MET A 81 -14.80 13.14 -2.04
C MET A 81 -15.01 14.65 -2.13
N ARG A 82 -14.09 15.35 -2.81
CA ARG A 82 -14.05 16.83 -2.87
C ARG A 82 -15.39 17.47 -3.27
N PRO A 83 -15.97 17.21 -4.46
CA PRO A 83 -17.21 17.88 -4.88
C PRO A 83 -18.43 17.49 -4.03
N ILE A 84 -18.43 16.31 -3.40
CA ILE A 84 -19.49 15.89 -2.48
C ILE A 84 -19.37 16.65 -1.16
N PHE A 85 -18.16 16.74 -0.61
CA PHE A 85 -17.90 17.44 0.65
C PHE A 85 -18.11 18.96 0.50
N GLU A 86 -17.67 19.55 -0.61
CA GLU A 86 -17.92 20.96 -0.94
C GLU A 86 -19.42 21.25 -1.15
N ALA A 87 -20.17 20.34 -1.78
CA ALA A 87 -21.64 20.44 -1.88
C ALA A 87 -22.36 20.27 -0.52
N LEU A 88 -21.75 19.55 0.42
CA LEU A 88 -22.15 19.44 1.82
C LEU A 88 -21.54 20.57 2.70
N SER A 89 -21.15 21.69 2.11
CA SER A 89 -20.61 22.88 2.80
C SER A 89 -19.37 22.63 3.67
N ALA A 90 -18.54 21.64 3.32
CA ALA A 90 -17.24 21.41 3.95
C ALA A 90 -16.11 22.05 3.13
N GLU A 91 -15.16 22.71 3.80
CA GLU A 91 -13.88 23.11 3.22
C GLU A 91 -13.03 21.86 3.00
N VAL A 92 -12.35 21.74 1.85
CA VAL A 92 -11.49 20.58 1.54
C VAL A 92 -10.12 21.06 1.06
N ASP A 93 -9.05 20.64 1.73
CA ASP A 93 -7.66 20.95 1.38
C ASP A 93 -6.88 19.66 1.04
N TRP A 94 -5.81 19.80 0.25
CA TRP A 94 -5.01 18.67 -0.23
C TRP A 94 -3.52 18.92 -0.02
N ASN A 95 -2.92 18.14 0.88
CA ASN A 95 -1.50 18.16 1.12
C ASN A 95 -0.79 17.20 0.15
N GLU A 96 -0.39 17.73 -1.00
CA GLU A 96 0.34 17.01 -2.06
C GLU A 96 1.63 16.32 -1.56
N ARG A 97 2.26 16.83 -0.50
CA ARG A 97 3.49 16.26 0.08
C ARG A 97 3.21 15.03 0.95
N THR A 98 2.15 15.04 1.75
CA THR A 98 1.81 13.91 2.64
C THR A 98 0.73 12.99 2.08
N LYS A 99 0.22 13.28 0.88
CA LYS A 99 -0.93 12.62 0.24
C LYS A 99 -2.18 12.57 1.13
N VAL A 100 -2.38 13.59 1.98
CA VAL A 100 -3.52 13.71 2.88
C VAL A 100 -4.51 14.75 2.34
N VAL A 101 -5.76 14.33 2.12
CA VAL A 101 -6.90 15.27 2.09
C VAL A 101 -7.25 15.62 3.52
N THR A 102 -7.38 16.91 3.83
CA THR A 102 -8.10 17.33 5.03
C THR A 102 -9.44 17.94 4.64
N ALA A 103 -10.44 17.78 5.50
CA ALA A 103 -11.72 18.46 5.33
C ALA A 103 -12.22 19.04 6.64
N ARG A 104 -13.02 20.10 6.56
CA ARG A 104 -13.56 20.79 7.73
C ARG A 104 -15.00 21.22 7.50
N LYS A 105 -15.88 20.91 8.46
CA LYS A 105 -17.27 21.43 8.50
C LYS A 105 -17.59 21.95 9.90
N GLY A 106 -17.54 23.26 10.08
CA GLY A 106 -17.70 23.89 11.40
C GLY A 106 -16.55 23.50 12.35
N GLU A 107 -16.88 22.78 13.42
CA GLU A 107 -15.90 22.21 14.34
C GLU A 107 -15.32 20.89 13.86
N ARG A 108 -16.09 20.09 13.10
CA ARG A 108 -15.62 18.79 12.59
C ARG A 108 -14.39 18.94 11.72
N ARG A 109 -13.39 18.10 11.97
CA ARG A 109 -12.14 18.00 11.22
C ARG A 109 -11.88 16.57 10.80
N LEU A 110 -11.47 16.41 9.55
CA LEU A 110 -11.13 15.14 8.95
C LEU A 110 -9.73 15.22 8.33
N ALA A 111 -8.94 14.16 8.47
CA ALA A 111 -7.70 13.94 7.75
C ALA A 111 -7.69 12.51 7.19
N LEU A 112 -7.42 12.36 5.90
CA LEU A 112 -7.50 11.12 5.15
C LEU A 112 -6.29 11.00 4.22
N GLY A 113 -5.45 10.00 4.43
CA GLY A 113 -4.38 9.65 3.48
C GLY A 113 -4.91 8.83 2.30
N ILE A 114 -4.38 9.08 1.10
CA ILE A 114 -4.57 8.16 -0.03
C ILE A 114 -3.84 6.84 0.26
N GLY A 115 -4.48 5.72 -0.07
CA GLY A 115 -3.97 4.37 0.22
C GLY A 115 -4.25 3.89 1.64
N MET A 116 -4.58 4.79 2.58
CA MET A 116 -4.88 4.42 3.96
C MET A 116 -6.25 3.76 4.07
N GLU A 117 -6.34 2.71 4.90
CA GLU A 117 -7.59 2.00 5.20
C GLU A 117 -8.37 2.64 6.36
N TYR A 118 -8.01 3.85 6.77
CA TYR A 118 -8.71 4.65 7.76
C TYR A 118 -8.62 6.14 7.44
N ALA A 119 -9.52 6.91 8.04
CA ALA A 119 -9.39 8.35 8.21
C ALA A 119 -9.33 8.70 9.70
N LEU A 120 -8.85 9.90 10.01
CA LEU A 120 -9.05 10.53 11.31
C LEU A 120 -10.25 11.49 11.18
N ILE A 121 -11.24 11.36 12.05
CA ILE A 121 -12.37 12.28 12.21
C ILE A 121 -12.38 12.73 13.67
N ASP A 122 -12.26 14.04 13.91
CA ASP A 122 -12.20 14.65 15.25
C ASP A 122 -11.14 13.98 16.17
N ALA A 123 -9.99 13.67 15.56
CA ALA A 123 -8.86 12.92 16.13
C ALA A 123 -9.14 11.46 16.54
N GLN A 124 -10.26 10.89 16.13
CA GLN A 124 -10.60 9.47 16.28
C GLN A 124 -10.42 8.73 14.95
N THR A 125 -9.90 7.51 14.98
CA THR A 125 -9.76 6.66 13.79
C THR A 125 -11.12 6.10 13.36
N VAL A 126 -11.42 6.17 12.07
CA VAL A 126 -12.59 5.56 11.43
C VAL A 126 -12.14 4.75 10.23
N ASP A 127 -12.39 3.45 10.27
CA ASP A 127 -11.94 2.48 9.26
C ASP A 127 -12.74 2.62 7.95
N LEU A 128 -12.09 2.37 6.82
CA LEU A 128 -12.68 2.42 5.48
C LEU A 128 -12.88 1.00 4.94
N GLU A 129 -14.11 0.66 4.52
CA GLU A 129 -14.39 -0.64 3.88
C GLU A 129 -13.56 -0.92 2.60
N THR A 130 -12.94 0.11 2.02
CA THR A 130 -11.92 0.05 0.97
C THR A 130 -11.06 1.33 1.10
N PRO A 131 -9.71 1.26 1.05
CA PRO A 131 -8.86 2.44 1.17
C PRO A 131 -9.19 3.53 0.14
N ALA A 132 -9.04 4.79 0.53
CA ALA A 132 -9.26 5.93 -0.36
C ALA A 132 -8.21 5.97 -1.49
N ARG A 133 -8.62 6.29 -2.71
CA ARG A 133 -7.77 6.18 -3.92
C ARG A 133 -7.77 7.47 -4.72
N LEU A 134 -6.61 7.87 -5.22
CA LEU A 134 -6.51 8.96 -6.19
C LEU A 134 -6.81 8.39 -7.58
N VAL A 135 -7.91 8.81 -8.21
CA VAL A 135 -8.34 8.36 -9.54
C VAL A 135 -8.56 9.58 -10.41
N ASN A 136 -7.82 9.71 -11.51
CA ASN A 136 -7.88 10.87 -12.41
C ASN A 136 -7.77 12.21 -11.65
N GLN A 137 -6.83 12.29 -10.70
CA GLN A 137 -6.61 13.43 -9.78
C GLN A 137 -7.74 13.75 -8.79
N ALA A 138 -8.86 13.00 -8.78
CA ALA A 138 -9.87 13.09 -7.73
C ALA A 138 -9.59 12.08 -6.61
N THR A 139 -9.70 12.51 -5.35
CA THR A 139 -9.75 11.59 -4.20
C THR A 139 -11.09 10.88 -4.18
N MET A 140 -11.07 9.56 -4.32
CA MET A 140 -12.23 8.68 -4.30
C MET A 140 -12.31 7.96 -2.95
N VAL A 141 -13.46 8.05 -2.27
CA VAL A 141 -13.71 7.44 -0.95
C VAL A 141 -14.91 6.49 -1.01
N PRO A 142 -15.00 5.45 -0.15
CA PRO A 142 -16.21 4.64 -0.06
C PRO A 142 -17.45 5.50 0.14
N LEU A 143 -18.54 5.20 -0.57
CA LEU A 143 -19.78 5.97 -0.45
C LEU A 143 -20.29 6.04 1.01
N ARG A 144 -20.12 4.98 1.81
CA ARG A 144 -20.50 5.00 3.24
C ARG A 144 -19.71 6.02 4.05
N PHE A 145 -18.42 6.19 3.78
CA PHE A 145 -17.54 7.09 4.54
C PHE A 145 -18.04 8.55 4.53
N VAL A 146 -18.75 8.98 3.48
CA VAL A 146 -19.40 10.31 3.43
C VAL A 146 -20.38 10.51 4.59
N SER A 147 -21.09 9.45 5.00
CA SER A 147 -22.02 9.45 6.13
C SER A 147 -21.30 9.64 7.45
N GLU A 148 -20.27 8.82 7.70
CA GLU A 148 -19.48 8.81 8.93
C GLU A 148 -18.70 10.12 9.12
N ALA A 149 -18.09 10.62 8.04
CA ALA A 149 -17.32 11.87 7.98
C ALA A 149 -18.12 13.13 8.34
N LEU A 150 -19.28 13.33 7.71
CA LEU A 150 -20.02 14.60 7.76
C LEU A 150 -21.38 14.52 8.45
N GLY A 151 -21.81 13.35 8.92
CA GLY A 151 -23.16 13.18 9.49
C GLY A 151 -24.25 13.29 8.43
N ALA A 152 -24.02 12.71 7.26
CA ALA A 152 -24.98 12.70 6.15
C ALA A 152 -25.75 11.37 6.08
N GLU A 153 -27.04 11.41 5.72
CA GLU A 153 -27.75 10.22 5.26
C GLU A 153 -27.26 9.82 3.87
N VAL A 154 -26.93 8.55 3.67
CA VAL A 154 -26.36 8.06 2.40
C VAL A 154 -27.05 6.77 1.96
N MET A 155 -27.50 6.74 0.70
CA MET A 155 -28.20 5.61 0.08
C MET A 155 -27.67 5.32 -1.33
N TRP A 156 -27.63 4.04 -1.71
CA TRP A 156 -27.34 3.60 -3.07
C TRP A 156 -28.57 2.94 -3.70
N ASN A 157 -29.11 3.53 -4.77
CA ASN A 157 -30.14 2.91 -5.59
C ASN A 157 -29.48 2.17 -6.77
N ALA A 158 -29.42 0.85 -6.70
CA ALA A 158 -28.75 0.02 -7.71
C ALA A 158 -29.47 -0.04 -9.07
N GLU A 159 -30.80 0.04 -9.09
CA GLU A 159 -31.63 -0.04 -10.32
C GLU A 159 -31.44 1.19 -11.22
N SER A 160 -31.27 2.37 -10.62
CA SER A 160 -31.00 3.65 -11.30
C SER A 160 -29.55 4.13 -11.19
N LYS A 161 -28.66 3.27 -10.66
CA LYS A 161 -27.26 3.56 -10.32
C LYS A 161 -27.04 4.94 -9.70
N THR A 162 -27.85 5.32 -8.73
CA THR A 162 -27.80 6.67 -8.15
C THR A 162 -27.41 6.62 -6.68
N ALA A 163 -26.32 7.29 -6.34
CA ALA A 163 -25.94 7.63 -4.97
C ALA A 163 -26.73 8.86 -4.54
N ILE A 164 -27.42 8.78 -3.41
CA ILE A 164 -28.24 9.85 -2.82
C ILE A 164 -27.64 10.16 -1.45
N ILE A 165 -27.35 11.44 -1.22
CA ILE A 165 -26.62 11.94 -0.06
C ILE A 165 -27.36 13.18 0.45
N ASN A 166 -27.83 13.20 1.70
CA ASN A 166 -28.52 14.34 2.29
C ASN A 166 -27.91 14.70 3.64
N GLU A 167 -27.88 15.98 4.01
CA GLU A 167 -27.55 16.37 5.39
C GLU A 167 -28.68 16.01 6.36
N LEU A 168 -28.33 15.57 7.57
CA LEU A 168 -29.32 15.36 8.64
C LEU A 168 -30.05 16.68 8.95
N GLY A 169 -31.35 16.73 8.65
CA GLY A 169 -32.19 17.93 8.77
C GLY A 169 -32.39 18.72 7.47
N HIS A 170 -31.84 18.29 6.33
CA HIS A 170 -32.11 18.92 5.03
C HIS A 170 -33.38 18.36 4.37
N ASP A 171 -34.51 18.99 4.72
CA ASP A 171 -35.88 18.81 4.18
C ASP A 171 -36.53 17.43 4.47
N ASP A 172 -37.69 17.44 5.15
CA ASP A 172 -38.34 16.29 5.84
C ASP A 172 -38.87 15.14 4.93
N LYS A 173 -38.42 15.03 3.67
CA LYS A 173 -38.97 14.09 2.68
C LYS A 173 -38.35 12.69 2.68
N TYR A 174 -37.17 12.50 3.25
CA TYR A 174 -36.41 11.24 3.09
C TYR A 174 -35.80 10.63 4.35
N SER A 175 -35.81 11.33 5.50
CA SER A 175 -35.18 10.84 6.73
C SER A 175 -35.91 9.66 7.37
N TRP A 176 -35.14 8.71 7.90
CA TRP A 176 -35.64 7.57 8.70
C TRP A 176 -34.92 7.50 10.04
N SER A 177 -35.70 7.48 11.13
CA SER A 177 -35.18 7.69 12.48
C SER A 177 -34.50 6.46 13.11
N GLN A 178 -33.42 6.73 13.85
CA GLN A 178 -32.83 5.83 14.86
C GLN A 178 -33.00 6.44 16.27
N PRO A 179 -32.95 5.65 17.36
CA PRO A 179 -33.15 6.15 18.71
C PRO A 179 -32.04 7.11 19.18
N THR A 180 -32.41 8.15 19.92
CA THR A 180 -31.48 9.17 20.43
C THR A 180 -30.77 8.74 21.73
N GLY A 181 -29.56 9.28 21.93
CA GLY A 181 -28.70 8.98 23.07
C GLY A 181 -27.52 9.94 23.19
N GLU A 182 -27.79 11.24 23.25
CA GLU A 182 -26.76 12.29 23.31
C GLU A 182 -25.96 12.29 24.64
N ALA A 183 -24.66 12.58 24.52
CA ALA A 183 -23.87 13.21 25.56
C ALA A 183 -22.95 14.23 24.89
N ALA A 184 -23.07 15.52 25.24
CA ALA A 184 -22.36 16.60 24.56
C ALA A 184 -20.86 16.68 24.96
N PRO A 185 -19.97 17.10 24.05
CA PRO A 185 -18.56 17.35 24.37
C PRO A 185 -18.42 18.62 25.23
N PRO A 186 -17.46 18.67 26.19
CA PRO A 186 -17.17 19.87 26.96
C PRO A 186 -16.23 20.83 26.20
N GLU A 187 -16.56 22.12 26.17
CA GLU A 187 -15.70 23.20 25.66
C GLU A 187 -14.43 23.38 26.52
N GLY A 188 -13.24 23.62 25.90
CA GLY A 188 -11.99 23.54 26.69
C GLY A 188 -10.67 24.11 26.14
N GLY A 189 -10.65 25.01 25.14
CA GLY A 189 -9.44 25.77 24.78
C GLY A 189 -8.31 25.01 24.05
N PRO A 190 -7.21 25.70 23.66
CA PRO A 190 -6.07 25.08 22.96
C PRO A 190 -5.20 24.27 23.94
N PHE A 191 -4.85 23.05 23.55
CA PHE A 191 -4.07 22.13 24.37
C PHE A 191 -2.57 22.46 24.30
N ASP A 192 -1.92 22.64 25.45
CA ASP A 192 -0.47 22.76 25.56
C ASP A 192 0.16 21.36 25.55
N TRP A 193 1.22 21.17 24.76
CA TRP A 193 1.91 19.87 24.62
C TRP A 193 2.97 19.63 25.71
N GLN A 194 3.26 20.64 26.55
CA GLN A 194 4.15 20.47 27.70
C GLN A 194 3.37 20.34 29.02
N THR A 195 3.57 19.20 29.70
CA THR A 195 3.10 18.85 31.06
C THR A 195 1.63 18.40 31.28
N ASP A 196 1.36 17.12 31.00
CA ASP A 196 0.52 16.30 31.88
C ASP A 196 1.11 14.88 32.06
N ALA A 197 2.15 14.79 32.87
CA ALA A 197 2.68 13.52 33.39
C ALA A 197 1.95 13.07 34.69
N SER A 198 0.76 13.63 34.98
CA SER A 198 0.07 13.45 36.27
C SER A 198 -1.13 12.50 36.21
N LYS A 199 -1.70 12.26 35.02
CA LYS A 199 -2.60 11.12 34.78
C LYS A 199 -1.78 9.84 34.71
N THR A 200 -1.71 9.13 35.83
CA THR A 200 -0.93 7.88 35.99
C THR A 200 -1.46 6.75 35.11
N ARG A 201 -1.01 6.71 33.84
CA ARG A 201 -0.87 5.44 33.10
C ARG A 201 -0.01 4.49 33.96
N PRO A 202 -0.26 3.17 34.01
CA PRO A 202 0.58 2.26 34.79
C PRO A 202 2.03 2.34 34.33
N ALA A 203 2.90 2.84 35.21
CA ALA A 203 4.30 3.04 34.90
C ALA A 203 5.01 1.68 34.84
N VAL A 204 5.34 1.24 33.63
CA VAL A 204 6.33 0.19 33.43
C VAL A 204 7.68 0.73 33.93
N SER A 205 8.33 -0.02 34.81
CA SER A 205 9.75 0.22 35.11
C SER A 205 10.58 -0.35 33.96
N ILE A 206 11.04 0.53 33.05
CA ILE A 206 12.14 0.18 32.15
C ILE A 206 13.44 0.21 32.97
N PRO A 207 14.33 -0.78 32.86
CA PRO A 207 15.62 -0.75 33.56
C PRO A 207 16.50 0.44 33.12
N ASP A 208 17.22 1.03 34.07
CA ASP A 208 18.08 2.22 33.85
C ASP A 208 19.26 1.96 32.89
N ASP A 209 19.57 0.69 32.59
CA ASP A 209 20.61 0.25 31.65
C ASP A 209 20.09 -0.02 30.22
N TRP A 210 18.78 0.13 29.98
CA TRP A 210 18.19 -0.01 28.64
C TRP A 210 18.11 1.35 27.92
N LYS A 211 18.08 1.33 26.58
CA LYS A 211 18.00 2.55 25.76
C LYS A 211 16.78 3.40 26.12
N THR A 212 17.00 4.71 26.28
CA THR A 212 15.93 5.70 26.42
C THR A 212 15.35 6.11 25.06
N ILE A 213 14.22 6.83 25.07
CA ILE A 213 13.66 7.49 23.87
C ILE A 213 14.69 8.43 23.23
N ASP A 214 15.48 9.15 24.02
CA ASP A 214 16.45 10.12 23.51
C ASP A 214 17.68 9.43 22.89
N ASP A 215 18.12 8.28 23.41
CA ASP A 215 19.16 7.46 22.77
C ASP A 215 18.70 6.95 21.39
N ILE A 216 17.42 6.56 21.26
CA ILE A 216 16.86 6.10 20.00
C ILE A 216 16.67 7.26 19.01
N ARG A 217 16.23 8.44 19.48
CA ARG A 217 16.11 9.64 18.66
C ARG A 217 17.47 10.18 18.19
N ALA A 218 18.48 10.18 19.06
CA ALA A 218 19.84 10.55 18.68
C ALA A 218 20.37 9.59 17.60
N ARG A 219 20.20 8.27 17.79
CA ARG A 219 20.65 7.28 16.80
C ARG A 219 19.85 7.30 15.50
N TRP A 220 18.56 7.69 15.55
CA TRP A 220 17.78 7.98 14.34
C TRP A 220 18.35 9.18 13.59
N GLN A 221 18.66 10.28 14.26
CA GLN A 221 19.26 11.48 13.62
C GLN A 221 20.61 11.18 12.95
N GLU A 222 21.38 10.22 13.47
CA GLU A 222 22.63 9.75 12.84
C GLU A 222 22.43 8.79 11.66
N LEU A 223 21.31 8.07 11.59
CA LEU A 223 21.03 6.99 10.63
C LEU A 223 19.79 7.21 9.75
N THR A 224 19.21 8.42 9.76
CA THR A 224 18.06 8.78 8.92
C THR A 224 18.46 8.74 7.45
N PRO A 225 17.75 8.00 6.57
CA PRO A 225 17.97 8.05 5.14
C PRO A 225 17.74 9.46 4.57
N THR A 226 18.64 9.94 3.70
CA THR A 226 18.58 11.31 3.16
C THR A 226 18.77 11.41 1.64
N TYR A 227 18.86 10.28 0.92
CA TYR A 227 19.23 10.30 -0.49
C TYR A 227 18.07 10.61 -1.45
N GLU A 228 18.00 11.86 -1.88
CA GLU A 228 17.20 12.35 -3.01
C GLU A 228 18.01 12.37 -4.32
N GLY A 229 17.35 12.26 -5.47
CA GLY A 229 17.99 12.24 -6.80
C GLY A 229 18.25 10.84 -7.37
N VAL A 230 18.67 10.74 -8.65
CA VAL A 230 18.69 9.49 -9.44
C VAL A 230 19.52 8.36 -8.79
N PRO A 231 19.03 7.11 -8.65
CA PRO A 231 19.78 5.99 -8.03
C PRO A 231 21.14 5.64 -8.65
N TYR A 232 21.32 5.93 -9.93
CA TYR A 232 22.40 5.42 -10.76
C TYR A 232 23.56 6.41 -10.97
N VAL A 233 24.79 5.87 -10.96
CA VAL A 233 25.97 6.45 -11.64
C VAL A 233 25.98 6.00 -13.10
N ILE A 234 25.68 4.73 -13.34
CA ILE A 234 25.49 4.11 -14.67
C ILE A 234 24.14 3.38 -14.62
N GLN A 235 23.22 3.71 -15.52
CA GLN A 235 21.91 3.03 -15.57
C GLN A 235 22.09 1.57 -16.04
N PRO A 236 21.39 0.58 -15.45
CA PRO A 236 21.37 -0.78 -15.95
C PRO A 236 20.53 -0.91 -17.23
N ASP A 237 20.97 -1.75 -18.16
CA ASP A 237 20.16 -2.16 -19.31
C ASP A 237 19.43 -3.46 -18.94
N THR A 238 18.15 -3.35 -18.61
CA THR A 238 17.28 -4.48 -18.22
C THR A 238 16.69 -5.24 -19.42
N SER A 239 17.23 -4.99 -20.62
CA SER A 239 16.90 -5.67 -21.88
C SER A 239 18.17 -5.87 -22.73
N ALA A 240 18.12 -6.67 -23.80
CA ALA A 240 19.31 -6.99 -24.59
C ALA A 240 19.79 -5.79 -25.45
N PRO A 241 21.07 -5.40 -25.44
CA PRO A 241 22.19 -6.01 -24.71
C PRO A 241 22.22 -5.64 -23.22
N TYR A 242 22.25 -6.64 -22.33
CA TYR A 242 22.15 -6.43 -20.88
C TYR A 242 23.40 -5.77 -20.30
N GLY A 243 23.16 -4.82 -19.39
CA GLY A 243 24.17 -4.00 -18.72
C GLY A 243 23.89 -3.95 -17.23
N LEU A 244 24.92 -4.19 -16.41
CA LEU A 244 24.78 -4.28 -14.95
C LEU A 244 24.36 -2.95 -14.29
N GLY A 245 24.77 -1.82 -14.89
CA GLY A 245 24.70 -0.52 -14.24
C GLY A 245 25.65 -0.39 -13.04
N GLN A 246 25.51 0.73 -12.32
CA GLN A 246 26.22 1.04 -11.09
C GLN A 246 25.36 1.99 -10.26
N LEU A 247 25.04 1.60 -9.02
CA LEU A 247 24.35 2.46 -8.06
C LEU A 247 25.28 3.55 -7.49
N ARG A 248 24.68 4.58 -6.92
CA ARG A 248 25.37 5.58 -6.10
C ARG A 248 25.69 5.06 -4.70
N GLU A 249 26.84 5.46 -4.18
CA GLU A 249 27.30 5.06 -2.85
C GLU A 249 26.38 5.61 -1.76
N GLU A 250 25.81 6.81 -1.96
CA GLU A 250 24.87 7.46 -1.06
C GLU A 250 23.51 6.72 -1.00
N PHE A 251 23.02 6.22 -2.14
CA PHE A 251 21.79 5.42 -2.22
C PHE A 251 21.93 4.04 -1.56
N ILE A 252 23.13 3.45 -1.64
CA ILE A 252 23.50 2.24 -0.90
C ILE A 252 23.65 2.56 0.61
N ALA A 253 24.27 3.68 0.97
CA ALA A 253 24.51 4.09 2.34
C ALA A 253 23.21 4.29 3.13
N ASP A 254 22.17 4.87 2.52
CA ASP A 254 20.81 4.95 3.10
C ASP A 254 20.27 3.56 3.52
N GLY A 255 20.47 2.53 2.69
CA GLY A 255 20.08 1.15 3.00
C GLY A 255 20.89 0.55 4.16
N VAL A 256 22.19 0.84 4.22
CA VAL A 256 23.06 0.44 5.33
C VAL A 256 22.70 1.18 6.62
N ALA A 257 22.37 2.47 6.55
CA ALA A 257 21.94 3.27 7.68
C ALA A 257 20.64 2.73 8.28
N MET A 258 19.64 2.43 7.45
CA MET A 258 18.40 1.77 7.87
C MET A 258 18.67 0.37 8.46
N THR A 259 19.54 -0.43 7.83
CA THR A 259 19.95 -1.76 8.33
C THR A 259 20.54 -1.66 9.74
N ASN A 260 21.38 -0.65 9.98
CA ASN A 260 21.98 -0.40 11.28
C ASN A 260 20.94 0.11 12.29
N PHE A 261 20.03 1.00 11.91
CA PHE A 261 19.00 1.51 12.82
C PHE A 261 18.05 0.41 13.32
N VAL A 262 17.57 -0.47 12.44
CA VAL A 262 16.70 -1.58 12.84
C VAL A 262 17.44 -2.63 13.69
N ARG A 263 18.76 -2.79 13.52
CA ARG A 263 19.60 -3.63 14.39
C ARG A 263 19.83 -2.99 15.75
N TYR A 264 20.08 -1.68 15.81
CA TYR A 264 20.21 -0.92 17.05
C TYR A 264 18.94 -1.01 17.91
N LEU A 265 17.76 -0.90 17.29
CA LEU A 265 16.46 -1.11 17.94
C LEU A 265 16.31 -2.53 18.54
N ALA A 266 16.99 -3.53 17.98
CA ALA A 266 16.92 -4.94 18.39
C ALA A 266 18.09 -5.39 19.32
N ASP A 267 18.80 -4.46 19.96
CA ASP A 267 20.00 -4.70 20.80
C ASP A 267 21.20 -5.35 20.06
N LEU A 268 21.27 -5.24 18.73
CA LEU A 268 22.35 -5.82 17.92
C LEU A 268 23.41 -4.79 17.48
N PRO A 269 24.65 -5.23 17.17
CA PRO A 269 25.66 -4.38 16.58
C PRO A 269 25.19 -3.75 15.27
N ASP A 270 25.18 -2.41 15.26
CA ASP A 270 24.69 -1.51 14.23
C ASP A 270 25.85 -0.87 13.45
N ASN A 271 26.85 -1.70 13.18
CA ASN A 271 28.09 -1.34 12.48
C ASN A 271 28.28 -2.12 11.17
N VAL A 272 27.17 -2.61 10.58
CA VAL A 272 27.12 -3.26 9.28
C VAL A 272 27.61 -2.28 8.21
N LYS A 273 28.38 -2.77 7.23
CA LYS A 273 28.95 -1.97 6.15
C LYS A 273 28.46 -2.45 4.79
N ALA A 274 28.43 -1.53 3.81
CA ALA A 274 28.38 -1.93 2.41
C ALA A 274 29.67 -2.68 2.04
N ASP A 275 29.54 -3.83 1.39
CA ASP A 275 30.65 -4.50 0.71
C ASP A 275 30.50 -4.34 -0.81
N PRO A 276 31.53 -3.85 -1.54
CA PRO A 276 31.44 -3.64 -2.99
C PRO A 276 31.14 -4.91 -3.81
N GLY A 277 31.63 -6.08 -3.38
CA GLY A 277 31.35 -7.35 -4.04
C GLY A 277 29.89 -7.78 -3.83
N LEU A 278 29.38 -7.62 -2.61
CA LEU A 278 27.96 -7.86 -2.31
C LEU A 278 27.04 -6.89 -3.05
N ASN A 279 27.43 -5.61 -3.21
CA ASN A 279 26.69 -4.66 -4.05
C ASN A 279 26.64 -5.13 -5.51
N GLU A 280 27.77 -5.57 -6.08
CA GLU A 280 27.82 -6.10 -7.44
C GLU A 280 26.92 -7.33 -7.61
N GLU A 281 26.99 -8.30 -6.69
CA GLU A 281 26.11 -9.48 -6.68
C GLU A 281 24.62 -9.12 -6.62
N ALA A 282 24.21 -8.24 -5.71
CA ALA A 282 22.82 -7.81 -5.62
C ALA A 282 22.37 -7.10 -6.90
N GLN A 283 23.25 -6.32 -7.54
CA GLN A 283 22.95 -5.65 -8.79
C GLN A 283 22.69 -6.63 -9.94
N TYR A 284 23.43 -7.76 -10.01
CA TYR A 284 23.10 -8.84 -10.95
C TYR A 284 21.72 -9.44 -10.68
N GLY A 285 21.36 -9.62 -9.40
CA GLY A 285 20.03 -10.08 -8.99
C GLY A 285 18.92 -9.10 -9.41
N ALA A 286 19.09 -7.82 -9.11
CA ALA A 286 18.11 -6.79 -9.44
C ALA A 286 17.89 -6.66 -10.95
N VAL A 287 18.96 -6.62 -11.76
CA VAL A 287 18.84 -6.55 -13.23
C VAL A 287 18.19 -7.82 -13.80
N LEU A 288 18.41 -9.00 -13.22
CA LEU A 288 17.71 -10.22 -13.63
C LEU A 288 16.21 -10.16 -13.30
N LEU A 289 15.83 -9.71 -12.10
CA LEU A 289 14.42 -9.52 -11.71
C LEU A 289 13.72 -8.51 -12.62
N ALA A 290 14.35 -7.37 -12.90
CA ALA A 290 13.82 -6.35 -13.80
C ALA A 290 13.69 -6.87 -15.25
N ALA A 291 14.66 -7.67 -15.72
CA ALA A 291 14.59 -8.34 -17.03
C ALA A 291 13.49 -9.43 -17.13
N HIS A 292 13.04 -9.97 -15.99
CA HIS A 292 11.89 -10.87 -15.89
C HIS A 292 10.56 -10.13 -15.68
N GLY A 293 10.58 -8.92 -15.12
CA GLY A 293 9.39 -8.14 -14.78
C GLY A 293 8.59 -8.68 -13.59
N GLN A 294 9.15 -9.58 -12.78
CA GLN A 294 8.47 -10.21 -11.63
C GLN A 294 9.44 -10.52 -10.49
N LEU A 295 8.97 -10.48 -9.24
CA LEU A 295 9.71 -10.93 -8.07
C LEU A 295 9.77 -12.47 -8.03
N SER A 296 10.96 -13.05 -7.93
CA SER A 296 11.15 -14.49 -7.71
C SER A 296 12.54 -14.79 -7.16
N HIS A 297 12.62 -15.68 -6.16
CA HIS A 297 13.90 -16.27 -5.73
C HIS A 297 14.46 -17.29 -6.73
N GLU A 298 13.63 -17.79 -7.65
CA GLU A 298 14.01 -18.69 -8.74
C GLU A 298 13.54 -18.07 -10.08
N PRO A 299 14.26 -17.05 -10.61
CA PRO A 299 13.91 -16.39 -11.86
C PRO A 299 14.26 -17.29 -13.06
N GLU A 300 13.29 -18.07 -13.53
CA GLU A 300 13.42 -18.94 -14.71
C GLU A 300 12.39 -18.57 -15.81
N PRO A 301 12.67 -18.90 -17.09
CA PRO A 301 13.94 -19.36 -17.66
C PRO A 301 14.88 -18.19 -18.01
N ARG A 302 16.17 -18.45 -18.19
CA ARG A 302 17.16 -17.41 -18.57
C ARG A 302 16.67 -16.51 -19.71
N PRO A 303 16.65 -15.17 -19.53
CA PRO A 303 16.23 -14.22 -20.56
C PRO A 303 16.98 -14.37 -21.89
N SER A 304 16.28 -14.10 -22.98
CA SER A 304 16.83 -14.21 -24.34
C SER A 304 18.03 -13.26 -24.51
N GLN A 305 19.11 -13.74 -25.12
CA GLN A 305 20.39 -13.02 -25.32
C GLN A 305 21.18 -12.67 -24.04
N MET A 306 20.64 -12.85 -22.82
CA MET A 306 21.43 -12.73 -21.59
C MET A 306 22.50 -13.81 -21.54
N THR A 307 23.74 -13.46 -21.18
CA THR A 307 24.83 -14.44 -21.08
C THR A 307 24.57 -15.43 -19.95
N GLN A 308 25.10 -16.65 -20.08
CA GLN A 308 24.93 -17.66 -19.04
C GLN A 308 25.59 -17.25 -17.71
N ASP A 309 26.70 -16.50 -17.79
CA ASP A 309 27.38 -15.93 -16.61
C ASP A 309 26.51 -14.90 -15.87
N PHE A 310 25.98 -13.90 -16.59
CA PHE A 310 25.11 -12.87 -16.02
C PHE A 310 23.90 -13.49 -15.33
N TYR A 311 23.27 -14.47 -16.00
CA TYR A 311 22.15 -15.22 -15.44
C TYR A 311 22.53 -16.02 -14.20
N ASN A 312 23.64 -16.77 -14.23
CA ASN A 312 24.09 -17.56 -13.09
C ASN A 312 24.34 -16.67 -11.86
N ARG A 313 24.98 -15.51 -12.04
CA ARG A 313 25.22 -14.52 -10.97
C ARG A 313 23.91 -13.94 -10.44
N GLY A 314 23.01 -13.51 -11.33
CA GLY A 314 21.71 -12.94 -10.95
C GLY A 314 20.80 -13.95 -10.25
N PHE A 315 20.77 -15.19 -10.71
CA PHE A 315 19.98 -16.27 -10.11
C PHE A 315 20.52 -16.63 -8.72
N ALA A 316 21.85 -16.74 -8.56
CA ALA A 316 22.47 -16.98 -7.26
C ALA A 316 22.15 -15.86 -6.25
N ALA A 317 22.20 -14.59 -6.70
CA ALA A 317 21.84 -13.44 -5.87
C ALA A 317 20.35 -13.45 -5.50
N ALA A 318 19.43 -13.64 -6.46
CA ALA A 318 17.98 -13.70 -6.22
C ALA A 318 17.61 -14.82 -5.23
N LYS A 319 18.25 -15.98 -5.35
CA LYS A 319 18.02 -17.15 -4.50
C LYS A 319 18.53 -17.01 -3.05
N SER A 320 19.38 -16.01 -2.75
CA SER A 320 20.07 -15.88 -1.46
C SER A 320 20.06 -14.45 -0.87
N SER A 321 19.02 -13.68 -1.17
CA SER A 321 18.87 -12.27 -0.75
C SER A 321 17.44 -11.98 -0.30
N ASN A 322 17.24 -10.94 0.52
CA ASN A 322 15.91 -10.33 0.62
C ASN A 322 15.61 -9.62 -0.71
N LEU A 323 14.40 -9.77 -1.23
CA LEU A 323 13.98 -9.18 -2.51
C LEU A 323 12.72 -8.34 -2.29
N ALA A 324 12.67 -7.13 -2.83
CA ALA A 324 11.47 -6.28 -2.83
C ALA A 324 11.10 -5.87 -4.27
N GLN A 325 9.80 -5.72 -4.51
CA GLN A 325 9.23 -5.21 -5.75
C GLN A 325 8.27 -4.05 -5.43
N TYR A 326 8.32 -2.98 -6.22
CA TYR A 326 7.29 -1.94 -6.24
C TYR A 326 6.78 -1.75 -7.67
N TYR A 327 5.48 -1.94 -7.87
CA TYR A 327 4.83 -1.87 -9.19
C TYR A 327 3.83 -0.71 -9.24
N SER A 328 3.97 0.14 -10.25
CA SER A 328 3.07 1.26 -10.55
C SER A 328 2.51 1.12 -11.97
N ARG A 329 1.22 1.43 -12.15
CA ARG A 329 0.57 1.47 -13.47
C ARG A 329 -0.13 2.81 -13.66
N TYR A 330 0.09 3.41 -14.82
CA TYR A 330 -0.36 4.76 -15.15
C TYR A 330 -1.60 4.75 -16.05
N SER A 331 -2.23 5.92 -16.20
CA SER A 331 -3.44 6.10 -17.03
C SER A 331 -3.14 6.31 -18.51
N GLY A 332 -2.01 6.95 -18.85
CA GLY A 332 -1.54 7.18 -20.22
C GLY A 332 -0.43 6.22 -20.66
N SER A 333 -0.05 6.33 -21.93
CA SER A 333 1.01 5.54 -22.59
C SER A 333 2.42 5.90 -22.12
N LEU A 334 3.41 5.09 -22.49
CA LEU A 334 4.82 5.29 -22.10
C LEU A 334 5.42 6.59 -22.67
N ALA A 335 4.83 7.14 -23.73
CA ALA A 335 5.19 8.43 -24.31
C ALA A 335 4.51 9.64 -23.64
N GLU A 336 3.52 9.43 -22.77
CA GLU A 336 2.73 10.47 -22.11
C GLU A 336 3.07 10.64 -20.61
N VAL A 337 3.72 9.65 -20.01
CA VAL A 337 4.17 9.70 -18.61
C VAL A 337 5.60 10.24 -18.50
N SER A 338 5.91 10.89 -17.36
CA SER A 338 7.30 11.17 -17.00
C SER A 338 7.97 9.86 -16.56
N THR A 339 8.85 9.32 -17.39
CA THR A 339 9.66 8.11 -17.10
C THR A 339 10.91 8.41 -16.26
N GLY A 340 10.95 9.57 -15.60
CA GLY A 340 12.07 10.00 -14.78
C GLY A 340 12.15 9.25 -13.45
N LEU A 341 13.37 9.17 -12.89
CA LEU A 341 13.65 8.52 -11.59
C LEU A 341 13.47 9.49 -10.39
N GLU A 342 12.62 10.49 -10.59
CA GLU A 342 12.28 11.57 -9.66
C GLU A 342 10.84 11.38 -9.16
N GLY A 343 10.67 10.97 -7.90
CA GLY A 343 9.35 10.70 -7.31
C GLY A 343 9.40 9.60 -6.24
N GLU A 344 8.21 9.16 -5.81
CA GLU A 344 8.03 8.00 -4.92
C GLU A 344 8.60 6.73 -5.57
N ARG A 345 9.47 6.03 -4.84
CA ARG A 345 10.30 4.96 -5.37
C ARG A 345 10.73 4.01 -4.27
N LEU A 346 10.95 2.75 -4.63
CA LEU A 346 11.61 1.77 -3.79
C LEU A 346 13.09 2.18 -3.65
N SER A 347 13.57 2.30 -2.43
CA SER A 347 15.00 2.50 -2.11
C SER A 347 15.49 1.35 -1.24
N PRO A 348 16.82 1.12 -1.13
CA PRO A 348 17.40 0.22 -0.14
C PRO A 348 16.85 0.44 1.27
N ALA A 349 16.71 1.68 1.73
CA ALA A 349 16.14 1.98 3.05
C ALA A 349 14.66 1.60 3.17
N VAL A 350 13.82 1.92 2.18
CA VAL A 350 12.40 1.51 2.17
C VAL A 350 12.29 -0.02 2.12
N SER A 351 13.16 -0.68 1.35
CA SER A 351 13.20 -2.15 1.25
C SER A 351 13.50 -2.79 2.60
N VAL A 352 14.53 -2.30 3.31
CA VAL A 352 14.86 -2.76 4.67
C VAL A 352 13.70 -2.53 5.62
N LYS A 353 12.99 -1.40 5.53
CA LYS A 353 11.82 -1.16 6.39
C LYS A 353 10.72 -2.18 6.15
N GLU A 354 10.32 -2.44 4.90
CA GLU A 354 9.29 -3.44 4.60
C GLU A 354 9.75 -4.88 4.94
N TYR A 355 11.04 -5.21 4.77
CA TYR A 355 11.62 -6.49 5.23
C TYR A 355 11.50 -6.71 6.74
N MET A 356 11.36 -5.66 7.56
CA MET A 356 11.15 -5.81 9.00
C MET A 356 9.69 -6.17 9.35
N ARG A 357 8.76 -6.10 8.40
CA ARG A 357 7.33 -6.27 8.67
C ARG A 357 6.91 -7.74 8.62
N ASP A 358 7.12 -8.41 7.49
CA ASP A 358 6.84 -9.85 7.28
C ASP A 358 5.41 -10.25 7.74
N GLU A 359 4.42 -9.36 7.58
CA GLU A 359 3.08 -9.50 8.16
C GLU A 359 2.07 -10.29 7.32
N ASP A 360 2.40 -10.52 6.05
CA ASP A 360 1.54 -11.21 5.10
C ASP A 360 1.49 -12.74 5.33
N VAL A 361 0.47 -13.36 4.72
CA VAL A 361 0.15 -14.78 4.91
C VAL A 361 1.21 -15.77 4.41
N TYR A 362 2.20 -15.33 3.62
CA TYR A 362 3.30 -16.15 3.11
C TYR A 362 4.56 -16.06 3.99
N ASN A 363 4.81 -14.90 4.61
CA ASN A 363 6.04 -14.63 5.38
C ASN A 363 5.88 -14.74 6.90
N MET A 364 4.68 -14.53 7.45
CA MET A 364 4.47 -14.42 8.90
C MET A 364 4.82 -15.68 9.71
N ALA A 365 4.81 -16.89 9.11
CA ALA A 365 5.19 -18.13 9.81
C ALA A 365 6.70 -18.37 9.89
N GLN A 366 7.50 -17.45 9.36
CA GLN A 366 8.96 -17.52 9.24
C GLN A 366 9.63 -16.25 9.79
N VAL A 367 9.04 -15.08 9.48
CA VAL A 367 9.62 -13.72 9.57
C VAL A 367 11.08 -13.70 9.07
N GLY A 368 11.24 -14.27 7.87
CA GLY A 368 12.54 -14.62 7.30
C GLY A 368 13.39 -13.41 6.92
N HIS A 369 12.79 -12.44 6.24
CA HIS A 369 13.49 -11.23 5.80
C HIS A 369 14.01 -10.44 7.00
N ARG A 370 13.16 -10.28 8.02
CA ARG A 370 13.50 -9.68 9.31
C ARG A 370 14.62 -10.42 10.02
N ARG A 371 14.51 -11.75 10.17
CA ARG A 371 15.49 -12.56 10.94
C ARG A 371 16.86 -12.65 10.28
N TRP A 372 16.95 -12.56 8.96
CA TRP A 372 18.24 -12.41 8.29
C TRP A 372 18.88 -11.04 8.58
N ILE A 373 18.12 -9.95 8.61
CA ILE A 373 18.64 -8.60 8.99
C ILE A 373 19.06 -8.58 10.47
N LEU A 374 18.31 -9.27 11.33
CA LEU A 374 18.59 -9.45 12.76
C LEU A 374 19.49 -10.65 13.08
N GLU A 375 20.21 -11.21 12.10
CA GLU A 375 21.28 -12.19 12.35
C GLU A 375 22.39 -11.50 13.16
N PRO A 376 22.69 -11.91 14.41
CA PRO A 376 23.64 -11.20 15.24
C PRO A 376 25.00 -11.00 14.56
N SER A 377 25.52 -12.05 13.89
CA SER A 377 26.84 -12.06 13.25
C SER A 377 26.96 -11.26 11.93
N LEU A 378 25.88 -10.61 11.44
CA LEU A 378 25.91 -9.81 10.22
C LEU A 378 26.87 -8.61 10.36
N GLN A 379 27.96 -8.62 9.60
CA GLN A 379 28.97 -7.54 9.56
C GLN A 379 28.96 -6.71 8.27
N ALA A 380 28.37 -7.24 7.20
CA ALA A 380 28.36 -6.62 5.88
C ALA A 380 27.08 -6.95 5.11
N THR A 381 26.67 -6.05 4.24
CA THR A 381 25.56 -6.24 3.32
C THR A 381 25.90 -5.62 1.96
N GLY A 382 25.08 -5.87 0.96
CA GLY A 382 25.19 -5.19 -0.33
C GLY A 382 23.82 -5.03 -0.97
N PHE A 383 23.63 -3.90 -1.64
CA PHE A 383 22.37 -3.52 -2.25
C PHE A 383 22.48 -3.40 -3.77
N GLY A 384 21.43 -3.86 -4.44
CA GLY A 384 21.25 -3.78 -5.88
C GLY A 384 19.85 -3.28 -6.20
N TYR A 385 19.73 -2.47 -7.25
CA TYR A 385 18.47 -1.88 -7.68
C TYR A 385 18.43 -1.79 -9.21
N ALA A 386 17.31 -2.18 -9.78
CA ALA A 386 17.05 -2.06 -11.20
C ALA A 386 15.55 -1.88 -11.44
N ASP A 387 15.21 -1.13 -12.46
CA ASP A 387 13.83 -0.87 -12.84
C ASP A 387 13.54 -1.22 -14.30
N HIS A 388 12.26 -1.49 -14.56
CA HIS A 388 11.75 -1.77 -15.90
C HIS A 388 10.51 -0.93 -16.14
N TRP A 389 10.61 -0.02 -17.11
CA TRP A 389 9.47 0.66 -17.71
C TRP A 389 8.97 -0.10 -18.93
N GLY A 390 7.66 -0.21 -19.06
CA GLY A 390 7.02 -0.84 -20.21
C GLY A 390 5.61 -0.29 -20.45
N GLU A 391 4.91 -0.86 -21.43
CA GLU A 391 3.54 -0.50 -21.77
C GLU A 391 2.70 -1.76 -21.99
N ASP A 392 1.51 -1.78 -21.40
CA ASP A 392 0.47 -2.80 -21.66
C ASP A 392 -0.86 -2.12 -21.96
N ALA A 393 -1.52 -2.55 -23.04
CA ALA A 393 -2.82 -2.04 -23.51
C ALA A 393 -2.90 -0.49 -23.62
N GLY A 394 -1.83 0.15 -24.09
CA GLY A 394 -1.75 1.62 -24.22
C GLY A 394 -1.50 2.36 -22.89
N LYS A 395 -1.10 1.64 -21.83
CA LYS A 395 -0.84 2.20 -20.50
C LYS A 395 0.56 1.85 -20.01
N ALA A 396 1.32 2.86 -19.62
CA ALA A 396 2.63 2.68 -19.04
C ALA A 396 2.56 1.91 -17.70
N PHE A 397 3.62 1.17 -17.40
CA PHE A 397 3.90 0.67 -16.07
C PHE A 397 5.37 0.88 -15.72
N HIS A 398 5.64 1.02 -14.43
CA HIS A 398 6.97 1.06 -13.84
C HIS A 398 7.09 -0.05 -12.82
N ASN A 399 8.17 -0.82 -12.90
CA ASN A 399 8.39 -1.97 -12.03
C ASN A 399 9.81 -1.90 -11.47
N GLN A 400 9.92 -1.71 -10.16
CA GLN A 400 11.17 -1.43 -9.46
C GLN A 400 11.56 -2.62 -8.59
N PHE A 401 12.82 -3.06 -8.66
CA PHE A 401 13.34 -4.19 -7.92
C PHE A 401 14.51 -3.78 -7.05
N SER A 402 14.49 -4.24 -5.80
CA SER A 402 15.56 -4.04 -4.81
C SER A 402 15.99 -5.38 -4.25
N VAL A 403 17.29 -5.56 -4.08
CA VAL A 403 17.93 -6.82 -3.64
C VAL A 403 18.95 -6.50 -2.56
N MET A 404 18.89 -7.24 -1.44
CA MET A 404 19.80 -7.08 -0.31
C MET A 404 20.55 -8.39 -0.01
N ARG A 405 21.88 -8.42 -0.21
CA ARG A 405 22.73 -9.50 0.27
C ARG A 405 22.76 -9.45 1.80
N VAL A 406 22.03 -10.37 2.43
CA VAL A 406 21.94 -10.48 3.89
C VAL A 406 22.32 -11.89 4.37
N ILE A 407 22.27 -12.89 3.49
CA ILE A 407 22.73 -14.25 3.75
C ILE A 407 24.23 -14.32 3.43
N GLN A 408 25.07 -14.62 4.43
CA GLN A 408 26.51 -14.81 4.27
C GLN A 408 26.87 -16.30 4.42
N GLU A 409 27.61 -16.86 3.45
CA GLU A 409 28.10 -18.25 3.50
C GLU A 409 29.24 -18.40 4.52
N GLU A 410 30.24 -17.51 4.48
CA GLU A 410 31.34 -17.45 5.46
C GLU A 410 30.98 -16.57 6.66
N ARG A 411 30.24 -17.13 7.61
CA ARG A 411 29.98 -16.46 8.91
C ARG A 411 31.29 -16.23 9.66
N ARG A 412 31.70 -14.97 9.78
CA ARG A 412 32.82 -14.58 10.64
C ARG A 412 32.42 -14.74 12.10
N ALA A 413 33.23 -15.46 12.87
CA ALA A 413 33.05 -15.52 14.32
C ALA A 413 33.12 -14.10 14.91
N ALA A 414 32.09 -13.73 15.65
CA ALA A 414 31.98 -12.46 16.35
C ALA A 414 31.45 -12.76 17.76
N ASP A 415 32.22 -12.38 18.79
CA ASP A 415 31.88 -12.62 20.19
C ASP A 415 30.77 -11.65 20.66
N ILE A 416 29.57 -11.82 20.11
CA ILE A 416 28.40 -10.99 20.38
C ILE A 416 27.62 -11.64 21.53
N ALA A 417 27.61 -10.98 22.68
CA ALA A 417 26.89 -11.46 23.86
C ALA A 417 25.40 -11.08 23.78
N TYR A 418 24.55 -12.05 23.42
CA TYR A 418 23.08 -11.92 23.45
C TYR A 418 22.44 -13.17 24.08
N ASP A 419 21.26 -13.03 24.68
CA ASP A 419 20.44 -14.16 25.16
C ASP A 419 19.37 -14.54 24.13
N TYR A 420 18.68 -13.53 23.63
CA TYR A 420 17.67 -13.59 22.58
C TYR A 420 17.61 -12.22 21.89
N VAL A 421 16.98 -12.18 20.71
CA VAL A 421 16.74 -10.95 19.93
C VAL A 421 15.23 -10.77 19.79
N THR A 422 14.70 -9.58 20.09
CA THR A 422 13.26 -9.28 19.99
C THR A 422 12.97 -8.30 18.86
N TRP A 423 11.81 -8.47 18.22
CA TRP A 423 11.17 -7.44 17.39
C TRP A 423 9.66 -7.43 17.70
N PRO A 424 9.08 -6.31 18.16
CA PRO A 424 9.74 -5.06 18.53
C PRO A 424 10.82 -5.25 19.60
N GLY A 425 11.78 -4.33 19.63
CA GLY A 425 12.82 -4.24 20.65
C GLY A 425 12.22 -4.04 22.04
N LYS A 426 12.79 -4.70 23.04
CA LYS A 426 12.43 -4.50 24.45
C LYS A 426 12.73 -3.08 24.90
N GLY A 427 11.94 -2.55 25.84
CA GLY A 427 12.08 -1.17 26.30
C GLY A 427 11.23 -0.20 25.49
N TYR A 428 11.83 0.90 25.02
CA TYR A 428 11.14 1.88 24.18
C TYR A 428 11.24 1.50 22.70
N PHE A 429 10.12 1.56 21.96
CA PHE A 429 10.10 1.22 20.54
C PHE A 429 9.28 2.21 19.67
N PRO A 430 9.79 2.66 18.51
CA PRO A 430 9.09 3.62 17.66
C PRO A 430 7.93 2.98 16.87
N ILE A 431 6.74 3.57 16.94
CA ILE A 431 5.52 3.09 16.25
C ILE A 431 5.69 3.05 14.72
N GLU A 432 6.53 3.92 14.18
CA GLU A 432 6.81 4.04 12.76
C GLU A 432 7.50 2.80 12.18
N PHE A 433 8.00 1.90 13.04
CA PHE A 433 8.72 0.67 12.68
C PHE A 433 7.96 -0.62 13.05
N PHE A 434 6.76 -0.51 13.64
CA PHE A 434 5.96 -1.67 14.01
C PHE A 434 4.45 -1.35 14.06
N PRO A 435 3.75 -1.36 12.90
CA PRO A 435 2.29 -1.36 12.81
C PRO A 435 1.63 -2.49 13.62
N GLY A 436 0.36 -2.33 14.02
CA GLY A 436 -0.32 -3.26 14.92
C GLY A 436 -0.53 -4.68 14.36
N ASN A 437 -0.68 -4.78 13.04
CA ASN A 437 -0.84 -6.06 12.33
C ASN A 437 0.49 -6.84 12.15
N ASP A 438 1.64 -6.24 12.42
CA ASP A 438 2.94 -6.91 12.25
C ASP A 438 3.13 -8.00 13.32
N PRO A 439 3.71 -9.17 12.97
CA PRO A 439 4.02 -10.22 13.93
C PRO A 439 5.15 -9.80 14.87
N TRP A 440 5.02 -10.12 16.15
CA TRP A 440 6.11 -10.08 17.12
C TRP A 440 7.01 -11.31 16.92
N SER A 441 8.30 -11.19 17.20
CA SER A 441 9.26 -12.28 17.07
C SER A 441 10.36 -12.24 18.13
N VAL A 442 10.67 -13.39 18.72
CA VAL A 442 11.78 -13.57 19.67
C VAL A 442 12.65 -14.74 19.21
N SER A 443 13.86 -14.44 18.73
CA SER A 443 14.85 -15.43 18.27
C SER A 443 15.84 -15.74 19.38
N LEU A 444 15.97 -17.02 19.74
CA LEU A 444 16.78 -17.47 20.89
C LEU A 444 18.24 -17.69 20.52
N ASN A 445 19.17 -17.44 21.44
CA ASN A 445 20.56 -17.88 21.27
C ASN A 445 20.65 -19.43 21.38
N PRO A 446 21.05 -20.15 20.32
CA PRO A 446 21.09 -21.61 20.34
C PRO A 446 22.19 -22.19 21.24
N ASP A 447 23.16 -21.39 21.70
CA ASP A 447 24.18 -21.79 22.67
C ASP A 447 23.72 -21.63 24.13
N LYS A 448 22.55 -21.00 24.37
CA LYS A 448 21.96 -20.78 25.69
C LYS A 448 20.63 -21.51 25.89
N TYR A 449 19.80 -21.58 24.86
CA TYR A 449 18.51 -22.26 24.88
C TYR A 449 18.57 -23.63 24.18
N ALA A 450 17.81 -24.59 24.71
CA ALA A 450 17.47 -25.81 23.97
C ALA A 450 16.45 -25.51 22.86
N LYS A 451 16.34 -26.43 21.88
CA LYS A 451 15.36 -26.33 20.79
C LYS A 451 13.92 -26.18 21.38
N PRO A 452 13.21 -25.08 21.10
CA PRO A 452 11.86 -24.88 21.63
C PRO A 452 10.84 -25.84 20.98
N ASP A 453 9.92 -26.33 21.82
CA ASP A 453 8.82 -27.22 21.47
C ASP A 453 7.51 -26.42 21.39
N GLU A 454 6.95 -26.35 20.19
CA GLU A 454 5.70 -25.64 19.89
C GLU A 454 4.49 -26.13 20.71
N SER A 455 4.53 -27.35 21.24
CA SER A 455 3.48 -27.90 22.12
C SER A 455 3.62 -27.51 23.59
N ARG A 456 4.75 -26.87 23.97
CA ARG A 456 5.07 -26.45 25.34
C ARG A 456 5.18 -24.94 25.50
N VAL A 457 5.71 -24.25 24.49
CA VAL A 457 5.88 -22.80 24.52
C VAL A 457 4.54 -22.08 24.53
N LYS A 458 4.43 -21.03 25.35
CA LYS A 458 3.25 -20.15 25.43
C LYS A 458 3.70 -18.70 25.57
N VAL A 459 2.91 -17.78 25.03
CA VAL A 459 3.14 -16.33 25.16
C VAL A 459 1.95 -15.68 25.83
N THR A 460 2.19 -14.98 26.94
CA THR A 460 1.24 -14.02 27.52
C THR A 460 1.61 -12.63 27.02
N LEU A 461 0.66 -11.88 26.47
CA LEU A 461 0.78 -10.43 26.30
C LEU A 461 -0.24 -9.74 27.20
N LYS A 462 0.15 -8.68 27.91
CA LYS A 462 -0.74 -7.87 28.75
C LYS A 462 -0.58 -6.39 28.40
N ARG A 463 -1.62 -5.79 27.81
CA ARG A 463 -1.68 -4.35 27.59
C ARG A 463 -2.07 -3.64 28.88
N LEU A 464 -1.41 -2.51 29.17
CA LEU A 464 -1.54 -1.82 30.46
C LEU A 464 -2.53 -0.64 30.45
N SER A 465 -2.94 -0.13 29.28
CA SER A 465 -3.94 0.93 29.18
C SER A 465 -5.36 0.45 29.52
N ASP A 466 -5.69 -0.80 29.20
CA ASP A 466 -7.01 -1.40 29.43
C ASP A 466 -6.97 -2.71 30.24
N GLY A 467 -5.78 -3.29 30.47
CA GLY A 467 -5.62 -4.58 31.14
C GLY A 467 -5.97 -5.78 30.25
N LYS A 468 -6.09 -5.62 28.92
CA LYS A 468 -6.37 -6.74 28.00
C LYS A 468 -5.20 -7.72 28.02
N VAL A 469 -5.50 -9.02 28.16
CA VAL A 469 -4.51 -10.09 28.20
C VAL A 469 -4.80 -11.12 27.11
N TRP A 470 -3.83 -11.34 26.24
CA TRP A 470 -3.80 -12.43 25.27
C TRP A 470 -2.95 -13.59 25.82
N ARG A 471 -3.30 -14.83 25.50
CA ARG A 471 -2.55 -16.03 25.88
C ARG A 471 -2.49 -16.98 24.70
N LEU A 472 -1.36 -16.94 24.00
CA LEU A 472 -1.18 -17.55 22.70
C LEU A 472 -0.41 -18.88 22.83
N ASP A 473 -0.93 -19.93 22.18
CA ASP A 473 -0.23 -21.19 21.96
C ASP A 473 -0.49 -21.74 20.54
N ARG A 474 0.02 -22.94 20.23
CA ARG A 474 -0.08 -23.61 18.92
C ARG A 474 -1.48 -23.77 18.30
N GLN A 475 -2.54 -23.44 19.02
CA GLN A 475 -3.90 -23.40 18.49
C GLN A 475 -4.14 -22.12 17.66
N ASP A 476 -3.46 -21.03 18.01
CA ASP A 476 -3.68 -19.70 17.45
C ASP A 476 -2.95 -19.56 16.11
N THR A 477 -3.70 -19.75 15.04
CA THR A 477 -3.17 -19.98 13.69
C THR A 477 -3.79 -19.07 12.63
N VAL A 478 -4.42 -17.96 13.06
CA VAL A 478 -5.20 -17.07 12.20
C VAL A 478 -4.28 -16.07 11.50
N VAL A 479 -3.89 -16.42 10.27
CA VAL A 479 -2.98 -15.59 9.47
C VAL A 479 -3.59 -14.28 8.95
N SER A 480 -4.91 -14.22 8.79
CA SER A 480 -5.62 -13.00 8.39
C SER A 480 -5.48 -11.88 9.43
N GLU A 481 -5.54 -10.64 8.96
CA GLU A 481 -5.51 -9.40 9.76
C GLU A 481 -6.39 -9.46 11.01
N ASN A 482 -5.96 -8.77 12.08
CA ASN A 482 -6.58 -8.78 13.41
C ASN A 482 -6.72 -10.15 14.10
N GLY A 483 -6.28 -11.25 13.48
CA GLY A 483 -6.32 -12.61 14.02
C GLY A 483 -5.17 -12.95 14.97
N GLU A 484 -5.45 -13.86 15.93
CA GLU A 484 -4.45 -14.41 16.85
C GLU A 484 -3.58 -15.45 16.15
N PHE A 485 -2.26 -15.25 16.24
CA PHE A 485 -1.26 -16.09 15.60
C PHE A 485 -0.13 -16.45 16.57
N PHE A 486 0.37 -17.67 16.46
CA PHE A 486 1.54 -18.17 17.17
C PHE A 486 2.24 -19.26 16.36
N ARG A 487 3.58 -19.26 16.39
CA ARG A 487 4.44 -20.24 15.72
C ARG A 487 5.76 -20.39 16.48
N VAL A 488 6.32 -21.60 16.51
CA VAL A 488 7.72 -21.82 16.86
C VAL A 488 8.49 -22.27 15.61
N ASN A 489 9.03 -21.29 14.87
CA ASN A 489 9.85 -21.55 13.70
C ASN A 489 11.26 -22.00 14.12
N ASN A 490 11.57 -23.28 13.86
CA ASN A 490 12.83 -23.92 14.23
C ASN A 490 13.87 -23.94 13.09
N GLU A 491 13.63 -23.21 12.00
CA GLU A 491 14.45 -23.19 10.77
C GLU A 491 15.48 -22.05 10.81
N GLY A 492 16.55 -22.15 10.01
CA GLY A 492 17.71 -21.25 10.07
C GLY A 492 17.61 -20.00 9.18
N TYR A 493 16.73 -19.06 9.52
CA TYR A 493 16.74 -17.71 8.94
C TYR A 493 17.68 -16.84 9.76
N GLY A 494 18.96 -16.81 9.40
CA GLY A 494 20.01 -16.33 10.29
C GLY A 494 20.26 -17.36 11.39
N ILE A 495 19.75 -17.11 12.61
CA ILE A 495 19.78 -18.08 13.72
C ILE A 495 18.50 -18.94 13.75
N PRO A 496 18.58 -20.21 14.20
CA PRO A 496 17.40 -21.03 14.43
C PRO A 496 16.64 -20.59 15.69
N TYR A 497 15.48 -21.20 15.93
CA TYR A 497 14.69 -21.08 17.17
C TYR A 497 14.05 -19.68 17.37
N CYS A 498 13.04 -19.35 16.57
CA CYS A 498 12.22 -18.15 16.75
C CYS A 498 10.80 -18.51 17.24
N ILE A 499 10.36 -17.87 18.31
CA ILE A 499 8.94 -17.78 18.67
C ILE A 499 8.37 -16.58 17.89
N ILE A 500 7.24 -16.75 17.22
CA ILE A 500 6.56 -15.70 16.44
C ILE A 500 5.10 -15.65 16.92
N PHE A 501 4.53 -14.46 17.11
CA PHE A 501 3.17 -14.31 17.62
C PHE A 501 2.51 -12.99 17.24
N ARG A 502 1.17 -12.94 17.19
CA ARG A 502 0.39 -11.71 17.00
C ARG A 502 -0.87 -11.70 17.89
N PRO A 503 -1.08 -10.65 18.70
CA PRO A 503 -2.32 -10.46 19.46
C PRO A 503 -3.49 -10.01 18.56
N SER A 504 -4.74 -10.40 18.89
CA SER A 504 -5.94 -9.92 18.18
C SER A 504 -6.29 -8.47 18.45
N GLY A 505 -6.84 -7.81 17.43
CA GLY A 505 -7.48 -6.50 17.56
C GLY A 505 -6.53 -5.41 18.05
N ILE A 506 -5.33 -5.36 17.48
CA ILE A 506 -4.43 -4.21 17.50
C ILE A 506 -4.14 -3.85 16.05
N THR A 507 -4.72 -2.76 15.54
CA THR A 507 -4.44 -2.26 14.18
C THR A 507 -3.26 -1.28 14.16
N ALA A 508 -3.10 -0.50 15.22
CA ALA A 508 -1.99 0.41 15.48
C ALA A 508 -1.71 0.54 16.99
N PHE A 509 -0.52 1.06 17.33
CA PHE A 509 -0.14 1.41 18.70
C PHE A 509 -0.13 2.93 18.88
N ALA A 510 -0.52 3.41 20.06
CA ALA A 510 -0.47 4.83 20.42
C ALA A 510 0.83 5.19 21.17
N PRO A 511 1.32 6.45 21.08
CA PRO A 511 2.42 6.93 21.93
C PRO A 511 2.13 6.76 23.43
N GLY A 512 3.07 6.12 24.12
CA GLY A 512 2.98 5.71 25.52
C GLY A 512 2.00 4.55 25.77
N GLU A 513 1.62 3.78 24.75
CA GLU A 513 0.98 2.47 24.93
C GLU A 513 2.02 1.43 25.33
N ALA A 514 1.69 0.59 26.31
CA ALA A 514 2.63 -0.32 26.95
C ALA A 514 2.07 -1.74 27.05
N LEU A 515 2.91 -2.71 26.71
CA LEU A 515 2.61 -4.13 26.80
C LEU A 515 3.72 -4.84 27.59
N GLU A 516 3.33 -5.73 28.50
CA GLU A 516 4.20 -6.74 29.09
C GLU A 516 4.11 -8.02 28.25
N VAL A 517 5.26 -8.63 27.94
CA VAL A 517 5.37 -9.94 27.27
C VAL A 517 6.03 -10.93 28.21
N GLU A 518 5.48 -12.14 28.29
CA GLU A 518 6.03 -13.28 29.03
C GLU A 518 5.98 -14.53 28.14
N ILE A 519 7.11 -15.22 27.99
CA ILE A 519 7.24 -16.47 27.23
C ILE A 519 7.70 -17.59 28.16
N THR A 520 6.88 -18.63 28.27
CA THR A 520 7.09 -19.77 29.18
C THR A 520 7.21 -21.08 28.41
N GLY A 521 7.63 -22.16 29.10
CA GLY A 521 7.80 -23.49 28.51
C GLY A 521 9.11 -23.71 27.73
N LEU A 522 10.01 -22.71 27.75
CA LEU A 522 11.37 -22.79 27.21
C LEU A 522 12.30 -23.57 28.16
N GLN A 523 13.48 -23.95 27.66
CA GLN A 523 14.53 -24.58 28.46
C GLN A 523 15.92 -24.06 28.10
N ASP A 524 16.83 -24.06 29.08
CA ASP A 524 18.27 -23.86 28.86
C ASP A 524 18.93 -25.08 28.18
N ARG A 525 20.22 -24.98 27.84
CA ARG A 525 21.01 -26.10 27.27
C ARG A 525 21.22 -27.28 28.24
N GLN A 526 20.88 -27.13 29.51
CA GLN A 526 20.99 -28.12 30.58
C GLN A 526 19.64 -28.81 30.85
N GLY A 527 18.55 -28.34 30.25
CA GLY A 527 17.19 -28.85 30.43
C GLY A 527 16.43 -28.24 31.61
N GLN A 528 16.95 -27.19 32.25
CA GLN A 528 16.21 -26.43 33.26
C GLN A 528 15.15 -25.55 32.59
N GLU A 529 14.09 -25.19 33.31
CA GLU A 529 13.05 -24.31 32.80
C GLU A 529 13.57 -22.88 32.63
N ALA A 530 13.24 -22.27 31.50
CA ALA A 530 13.57 -20.89 31.19
C ALA A 530 12.29 -20.09 30.90
N VAL A 531 12.32 -18.81 31.28
CA VAL A 531 11.28 -17.81 31.00
C VAL A 531 11.96 -16.63 30.32
N ILE A 532 11.25 -15.96 29.43
CA ILE A 532 11.65 -14.66 28.87
C ILE A 532 10.51 -13.69 29.14
N ASP A 533 10.75 -12.71 30.01
CA ASP A 533 9.85 -11.58 30.23
C ASP A 533 10.51 -10.26 29.79
N PHE A 534 9.73 -9.38 29.16
CA PHE A 534 10.14 -8.02 28.84
C PHE A 534 8.94 -7.11 28.56
N PRO A 535 9.03 -5.81 28.90
CA PRO A 535 8.08 -4.82 28.43
C PRO A 535 8.46 -4.24 27.07
N VAL A 536 7.45 -3.71 26.38
CA VAL A 536 7.60 -2.77 25.25
C VAL A 536 6.70 -1.56 25.50
N VAL A 537 7.24 -0.36 25.34
CA VAL A 537 6.56 0.92 25.46
C VAL A 537 6.71 1.68 24.14
N PHE A 538 5.61 1.85 23.44
CA PHE A 538 5.59 2.50 22.13
C PHE A 538 5.71 4.01 22.25
N PHE A 539 6.41 4.65 21.31
CA PHE A 539 6.53 6.11 21.22
C PHE A 539 6.58 6.56 19.74
N ALA A 540 6.31 7.84 19.49
CA ALA A 540 6.52 8.44 18.17
C ALA A 540 7.99 8.90 18.05
N LEU A 541 8.68 8.45 17.00
CA LEU A 541 10.10 8.74 16.80
C LEU A 541 10.33 10.24 16.60
N GLU A 542 9.46 10.89 15.81
CA GLU A 542 9.36 12.35 15.74
C GLU A 542 8.34 12.86 16.78
N PRO A 543 8.58 14.02 17.42
CA PRO A 543 7.77 14.54 18.54
C PRO A 543 6.52 15.34 18.13
#